data_AF-A0A2N5KJS6-F1
#
_entry.id   AF-A0A2N5KJS6-F1
#
_cell.length_a   1.000
_cell.length_b   1.000
_cell.length_c   1.000
_cell.angle_alpha   90.00
_cell.angle_beta   90.00
_cell.angle_gamma   90.00
#
_symmetry.space_group_name_H-M   'P 1'
#
loop_
_entity.id
_entity.type
_entity.pdbx_description
1 polymer ?
#
loop_
_entity_poly.entity_id
_entity_poly.type
_entity_poly.pdbx_seq_one_letter_code
_entity_poly.pdbx_strand_id
1 'polypeptide(L)' 'IAEIIARQGVRVTEYEMPDAVSGLFFHSEDTGFAMVVNHEHSLSRRLFSYAHEYCHLLADRERFGV' A
#
# COMPACT_ATOMS: atom_id res chain seq x y z
N ILE A 1 -7.96 -2.86 8.36
CA ILE A 1 -7.14 -1.72 7.86
C ILE A 1 -7.17 -1.65 6.34
N ALA A 2 -6.85 -2.73 5.62
CA ALA A 2 -6.95 -2.79 4.15
C ALA A 2 -8.28 -2.24 3.60
N GLU A 3 -9.42 -2.66 4.16
CA GLU A 3 -10.74 -2.16 3.73
C GLU A 3 -10.92 -0.65 3.95
N ILE A 4 -10.40 -0.10 5.04
CA ILE A 4 -10.50 1.34 5.34
C ILE A 4 -9.70 2.14 4.31
N ILE A 5 -8.48 1.68 3.99
CA ILE A 5 -7.63 2.28 2.97
C ILE A 5 -8.29 2.15 1.59
N ALA A 6 -8.90 1.00 1.29
CA ALA A 6 -9.57 0.77 0.01
C ALA A 6 -10.74 1.74 -0.22
N ARG A 7 -11.51 2.05 0.83
CA ARG A 7 -12.59 3.05 0.79
C ARG A 7 -12.11 4.48 0.52
N GLN A 8 -10.82 4.75 0.61
CA GLN A 8 -10.22 6.05 0.30
C GLN A 8 -9.71 6.14 -1.16
N GLY A 9 -10.11 5.19 -2.01
CA GLY A 9 -9.77 5.20 -3.45
C GLY A 9 -8.43 4.54 -3.77
N VAL A 10 -7.87 3.76 -2.85
CA VAL A 10 -6.61 3.04 -3.04
C VAL A 10 -6.91 1.57 -3.35
N ARG A 11 -6.27 1.01 -4.37
CA ARG A 11 -6.30 -0.44 -4.58
C ARG A 11 -5.35 -1.11 -3.59
N VAL A 12 -5.85 -2.05 -2.80
CA VAL A 12 -5.08 -2.70 -1.75
C VAL A 12 -5.09 -4.21 -1.97
N THR A 13 -3.93 -4.84 -1.93
CA THR A 13 -3.80 -6.30 -1.99
C THR A 13 -2.70 -6.81 -1.08
N GLU A 14 -2.79 -8.08 -0.68
CA GLU A 14 -1.68 -8.81 -0.09
C GLU A 14 -1.11 -9.75 -1.16
N TYR A 15 0.21 -9.93 -1.18
CA TYR A 15 0.88 -10.83 -2.11
C TYR A 15 2.12 -11.46 -1.46
N GLU A 16 2.45 -12.67 -1.87
CA GLU A 16 3.70 -13.33 -1.46
C GLU A 16 4.89 -12.64 -2.12
N MET A 17 5.75 -12.04 -1.31
CA MET A 17 6.94 -11.31 -1.79
C MET A 17 8.18 -11.79 -1.04
N PRO A 18 9.40 -11.59 -1.59
CA PRO A 18 10.63 -11.87 -0.87
C PRO A 18 10.63 -11.21 0.52
N ASP A 19 11.14 -11.88 1.55
CA ASP A 19 11.09 -11.40 2.94
C ASP A 19 11.68 -9.98 3.13
N ALA A 20 12.66 -9.62 2.29
CA ALA A 20 13.27 -8.28 2.26
C ALA A 20 12.30 -7.16 1.82
N VAL A 21 11.17 -7.49 1.18
CA VAL A 21 10.15 -6.55 0.70
C VAL A 21 8.95 -6.62 1.64
N SER A 22 8.67 -5.54 2.37
CA SER A 22 7.57 -5.50 3.34
C SER A 22 6.26 -4.95 2.74
N GLY A 23 6.38 -4.12 1.71
CA GLY A 23 5.27 -3.48 1.02
C GLY A 23 5.75 -2.69 -0.19
N LEU A 24 4.79 -2.27 -1.02
CA LEU A 24 5.01 -1.44 -2.19
C LEU A 24 3.85 -0.46 -2.31
N PHE A 25 4.14 0.80 -2.63
CA PHE A 25 3.18 1.80 -3.04
C PHE A 25 3.52 2.30 -4.44
N PHE A 26 2.52 2.45 -5.31
CA PHE A 26 2.71 2.97 -6.65
C PHE A 26 1.44 3.63 -7.19
N HIS A 27 1.64 4.43 -8.23
CA HIS A 27 0.59 5.08 -9.01
C HIS A 27 0.85 4.86 -10.51
N SER A 28 -0.18 4.49 -11.26
CA SER A 28 -0.16 4.45 -12.73
C SER A 28 -1.50 4.90 -13.28
N GLU A 29 -1.56 5.29 -14.56
CA GLU A 29 -2.82 5.68 -15.22
C GLU A 29 -3.86 4.54 -15.22
N ASP A 30 -3.41 3.29 -15.40
CA ASP A 30 -4.31 2.12 -15.46
C ASP A 30 -4.82 1.69 -14.08
N THR A 31 -3.98 1.80 -13.05
CA THR A 31 -4.29 1.29 -11.71
C THR A 31 -4.84 2.35 -10.77
N GLY A 32 -4.53 3.63 -11.00
CA GLY A 32 -4.59 4.67 -9.98
C GLY A 32 -3.63 4.36 -8.82
N PHE A 33 -3.93 4.87 -7.62
CA PHE A 33 -3.16 4.56 -6.41
C PHE A 33 -3.34 3.10 -6.00
N ALA A 34 -2.22 2.42 -5.78
CA ALA A 34 -2.22 1.04 -5.34
C ALA A 34 -1.13 0.78 -4.31
N MET A 35 -1.39 -0.18 -3.41
CA MET A 35 -0.38 -0.74 -2.53
C MET A 35 -0.50 -2.25 -2.40
N VAL A 36 0.65 -2.89 -2.18
CA VAL A 36 0.79 -4.31 -1.93
C VAL A 36 1.47 -4.50 -0.58
N VAL A 37 0.95 -5.38 0.26
CA VAL A 37 1.58 -5.75 1.55
C VAL A 37 2.03 -7.21 1.51
N ASN A 38 3.20 -7.51 2.06
CA ASN A 38 3.72 -8.88 2.06
C ASN A 38 2.89 -9.80 2.95
N HIS A 39 2.23 -10.80 2.36
CA HIS A 39 1.37 -11.74 3.08
C HIS A 39 2.16 -12.63 4.06
N GLU A 40 3.44 -12.89 3.76
CA GLU A 40 4.32 -13.79 4.52
C GLU A 40 4.72 -13.21 5.89
N HIS A 41 4.54 -11.90 6.10
CA HIS A 41 4.90 -11.25 7.35
C HIS A 41 3.83 -11.43 8.43
N SER A 42 4.27 -11.41 9.68
CA SER A 42 3.37 -11.46 10.84
C SER A 42 2.31 -10.35 10.74
N LEU A 43 1.14 -10.58 11.35
CA LEU A 43 0.05 -9.60 11.32
C LEU A 43 0.53 -8.21 11.79
N SER A 44 1.33 -8.13 12.85
CA SER A 44 1.87 -6.86 13.35
C SER A 44 2.77 -6.15 12.33
N ARG A 45 3.62 -6.89 11.61
CA ARG A 45 4.43 -6.34 10.52
C ARG A 45 3.55 -5.87 9.36
N ARG A 46 2.54 -6.63 8.95
CA ARG A 46 1.60 -6.23 7.91
C ARG A 46 0.83 -4.96 8.25
N LEU A 47 0.38 -4.83 9.51
CA LEU A 47 -0.27 -3.59 9.98
C LEU A 47 0.65 -2.38 9.87
N PHE A 48 1.93 -2.54 10.19
CA PHE A 48 2.93 -1.48 10.00
C PHE A 48 3.14 -1.18 8.51
N SER A 49 3.27 -2.20 7.65
CA SER A 49 3.38 -2.02 6.20
C SER A 49 2.18 -1.26 5.63
N TYR A 50 0.94 -1.60 6.02
CA TYR A 50 -0.25 -0.86 5.60
C TYR A 50 -0.16 0.63 5.95
N ALA A 51 0.25 0.94 7.19
CA ALA A 51 0.41 2.33 7.62
C ALA A 51 1.55 3.03 6.85
N HIS A 52 2.67 2.34 6.63
CA HIS A 52 3.83 2.85 5.89
C HIS A 52 3.48 3.18 4.44
N GLU A 53 2.88 2.24 3.71
CA GLU A 53 2.48 2.47 2.31
C GLU A 53 1.39 3.55 2.19
N TYR A 54 0.50 3.65 3.18
CA TYR A 54 -0.48 4.74 3.21
C TYR A 54 0.18 6.11 3.47
N CYS A 55 1.25 6.17 4.26
CA CYS A 55 2.04 7.39 4.42
C CYS A 55 2.71 7.83 3.11
N HIS A 56 3.16 6.89 2.26
CA HIS A 56 3.65 7.23 0.92
C HIS A 56 2.57 7.93 0.08
N LEU A 57 1.34 7.44 0.09
CA LEU A 57 0.22 8.13 -0.56
C LEU A 57 0.04 9.55 -0.02
N LEU A 58 -0.04 9.71 1.31
CA LEU A 58 -0.25 11.03 1.91
C LEU A 58 0.87 12.02 1.58
N ALA A 59 2.11 11.55 1.53
CA ALA A 59 3.29 12.36 1.24
C ALA A 59 3.40 12.75 -0.24
N ASP A 60 3.01 11.85 -1.14
CA ASP A 60 3.25 12.01 -2.58
C ASP A 60 2.00 12.39 -3.38
N ARG A 61 0.77 12.37 -2.80
CA ARG A 61 -0.49 12.65 -3.55
C ARG A 61 -0.43 13.92 -4.40
N GLU A 62 0.15 14.99 -3.88
CA GLU A 62 0.23 16.29 -4.57
C GLU A 62 1.19 16.25 -5.77
N ARG A 63 2.18 15.34 -5.75
CA ARG A 63 3.11 15.14 -6.87
C ARG A 63 2.45 14.42 -8.04
N PHE A 64 1.39 13.66 -7.78
CA PHE A 64 0.61 12.95 -8.80
C PHE A 64 -0.52 13.81 -9.39
N GLY A 65 -0.62 15.09 -8.99
CA GLY A 65 -1.58 16.04 -9.56
C GLY A 65 -3.04 15.80 -9.13
N VAL A 66 -3.25 15.11 -8.01
CA VAL A 66 -4.56 14.83 -7.41
C VAL A 66 -4.77 15.65 -6.13
#